data_AF-A0A558GVN2-F1
#
_entry.id   AF-A0A558GVN2-F1
#
_cell.length_a   1.000
_cell.length_b   1.000
_cell.length_c   1.000
_cell.angle_alpha   90.00
_cell.angle_beta   90.00
_cell.angle_gamma   90.00
#
_symmetry.space_group_name_H-M   'P 1'
#
loop_
_entity.id
_entity.type
_entity.pdbx_description
1 polymer ?
#
loop_
_entity_poly.entity_id
_entity_poly.type
_entity_poly.pdbx_seq_one_letter_code
_entity_poly.pdbx_strand_id
1 'polypeptide(L)'
;MVNISLTSTSNPARLLSVALVAAALTLSACSAPAPVAQPTPAASSEAPAAEVGTSSEPTAPTSGTTPTSGTTGGTGGVYGDFTSMSEACLSVSATMLSVTILPLSAMVGGKPEDIEKAKQELSQMQGKVPEELKPAFEELRSFTESAGTDFSKYGDGKFEELMKPIQDWTDKNCK
;
A
#
# COMPACT_ATOMS: atom_id res chain seq x y z
N MET A 1 -19.82 44.36 -22.72
CA MET A 1 -18.62 44.63 -23.53
C MET A 1 -17.59 45.27 -22.60
N VAL A 2 -16.55 44.53 -22.22
CA VAL A 2 -15.40 45.05 -21.49
C VAL A 2 -14.18 44.65 -22.30
N ASN A 3 -13.47 45.67 -22.79
CA ASN A 3 -12.34 45.55 -23.70
C ASN A 3 -11.07 45.49 -22.83
N ILE A 4 -10.39 44.34 -22.81
CA ILE A 4 -9.13 44.17 -22.07
C ILE A 4 -8.01 44.37 -23.08
N SER A 5 -7.35 45.52 -23.02
CA SER A 5 -6.14 45.84 -23.78
C SER A 5 -5.00 44.89 -23.38
N LEU A 6 -4.49 44.10 -24.33
CA LEU A 6 -3.24 43.36 -24.18
C LEU A 6 -2.05 44.31 -24.39
N THR A 7 -1.37 44.69 -23.32
CA THR A 7 -0.01 45.22 -23.42
C THR A 7 0.98 44.07 -23.44
N SER A 8 1.50 43.84 -24.64
CA SER A 8 2.62 42.96 -24.96
C SER A 8 3.91 43.47 -24.33
N THR A 9 4.47 42.70 -23.40
CA THR A 9 5.90 42.79 -23.04
C THR A 9 6.56 41.51 -23.53
N SER A 10 7.17 41.62 -24.70
CA SER A 10 8.03 40.61 -25.31
C SER A 10 9.20 40.28 -24.39
N ASN A 11 9.27 39.03 -23.93
CA ASN A 11 10.47 38.48 -23.31
C ASN A 11 10.77 37.15 -24.04
N PRO A 12 11.67 37.15 -25.05
CA PRO A 12 11.84 36.02 -25.96
C PRO A 12 12.49 34.78 -25.32
N ALA A 13 12.91 34.85 -24.05
CA ALA A 13 13.54 33.74 -23.33
C ALA A 13 12.56 32.86 -22.53
N ARG A 14 11.26 33.19 -22.49
CA ARG A 14 10.25 32.48 -21.65
C ARG A 14 9.23 31.64 -22.41
N LEU A 15 9.49 31.31 -23.68
CA LEU A 15 8.58 30.52 -24.53
C LEU A 15 9.15 29.15 -24.96
N LEU A 16 10.07 28.57 -24.18
CA LEU A 16 10.63 27.24 -24.46
C LEU A 16 10.59 26.31 -23.24
N SER A 17 9.50 26.31 -22.47
CA SER A 17 9.32 25.35 -21.36
C SER A 17 7.93 24.72 -21.26
N VAL A 18 7.01 25.05 -22.17
CA VAL A 18 5.62 24.53 -22.12
C VAL A 18 5.42 23.28 -23.00
N ALA A 19 6.41 22.85 -23.77
CA ALA A 19 6.23 21.79 -24.77
C ALA A 19 6.68 20.36 -24.35
N LEU A 20 7.11 20.12 -23.11
CA LEU A 20 7.64 18.79 -22.70
C LEU A 20 6.75 18.00 -21.72
N VAL A 21 5.64 18.55 -21.23
CA VAL A 21 4.77 17.90 -20.21
C VAL A 21 3.48 17.35 -20.85
N ALA A 22 3.57 16.77 -22.04
CA ALA A 22 2.41 16.16 -22.74
C ALA A 22 2.66 14.74 -23.25
N ALA A 23 3.82 14.12 -22.95
CA ALA A 23 4.22 12.83 -23.53
C ALA A 23 4.26 11.64 -22.55
N ALA A 24 3.82 11.79 -21.29
CA ALA A 24 3.99 10.76 -20.26
C ALA A 24 2.69 10.07 -19.78
N LEU A 25 1.53 10.32 -20.40
CA LEU A 25 0.22 9.81 -19.93
C LEU A 25 -0.38 8.66 -20.77
N THR A 26 0.40 7.96 -21.60
CA THR A 26 -0.14 6.94 -22.52
C THR A 26 0.05 5.48 -22.09
N LEU A 27 0.42 5.17 -20.84
CA LEU A 27 0.53 3.79 -20.36
C LEU A 27 -0.63 3.36 -19.42
N SER A 28 -1.88 3.57 -19.82
CA SER A 28 -3.03 2.88 -19.19
C SER A 28 -3.90 2.17 -20.23
N ALA A 29 -3.42 1.04 -20.73
CA ALA A 29 -4.23 0.10 -21.50
C ALA A 29 -3.77 -1.35 -21.26
N CYS A 30 -4.22 -1.95 -20.16
CA CYS A 30 -4.43 -3.39 -19.95
C CYS A 30 -5.01 -3.54 -18.53
N SER A 31 -6.27 -3.89 -18.28
CA SER A 31 -6.97 -5.08 -18.77
C SER A 31 -8.48 -4.90 -18.54
N ALA A 32 -9.30 -5.28 -19.52
CA ALA A 32 -10.74 -5.43 -19.34
C ALA A 32 -11.06 -6.89 -18.97
N PRO A 33 -11.79 -7.17 -17.88
CA PRO A 33 -12.38 -8.48 -17.66
C PRO A 33 -13.50 -8.72 -18.67
N ALA A 34 -13.44 -9.82 -19.41
CA ALA A 34 -14.52 -10.26 -20.27
C ALA A 34 -15.79 -10.57 -19.44
N PRO A 35 -16.99 -10.14 -19.86
CA PRO A 35 -18.22 -10.51 -19.20
C PRO A 35 -18.51 -11.99 -19.43
N VAL A 36 -18.48 -12.78 -18.37
CA VAL A 36 -18.98 -14.17 -18.39
C VAL A 36 -20.49 -14.09 -18.44
N ALA A 37 -21.07 -14.63 -19.51
CA ALA A 37 -22.51 -14.73 -19.68
C ALA A 37 -23.13 -15.56 -18.53
N GLN A 38 -23.98 -14.92 -17.72
CA GLN A 38 -24.89 -15.61 -16.82
C GLN A 38 -25.99 -16.29 -17.65
N PRO A 39 -26.19 -17.61 -17.56
CA PRO A 39 -27.47 -18.18 -17.94
C PRO A 39 -28.49 -17.77 -16.88
N THR A 40 -29.44 -16.94 -17.29
CA THR A 40 -30.75 -16.75 -16.66
C THR A 40 -31.62 -17.96 -17.04
N PRO A 41 -32.17 -18.71 -16.08
CA PRO A 41 -33.48 -19.31 -16.30
C PRO A 41 -34.58 -18.45 -15.72
N ALA A 42 -35.53 -18.14 -16.60
CA ALA A 42 -36.75 -17.44 -16.33
C ALA A 42 -37.63 -18.13 -15.28
N ALA A 43 -38.47 -17.30 -14.68
CA ALA A 43 -39.52 -17.62 -13.74
C ALA A 43 -40.41 -18.80 -14.16
N SER A 44 -40.80 -19.60 -13.16
CA SER A 44 -42.19 -20.02 -12.99
C SER A 44 -42.47 -20.19 -11.51
N SER A 45 -43.35 -19.33 -11.00
CA SER A 45 -44.06 -19.52 -9.74
C SER A 45 -45.03 -20.69 -9.87
N GLU A 46 -44.94 -21.65 -8.96
CA GLU A 46 -46.11 -22.32 -8.39
C GLU A 46 -45.75 -22.85 -7.00
N ALA A 47 -46.71 -22.72 -6.08
CA ALA A 47 -46.56 -22.91 -4.63
C ALA A 47 -46.93 -24.37 -4.23
N PRO A 48 -47.26 -24.67 -2.96
CA PRO A 48 -46.34 -25.17 -1.93
C PRO A 48 -46.75 -26.57 -1.41
N ALA A 49 -45.84 -27.26 -0.71
CA ALA A 49 -46.22 -28.25 0.30
C ALA A 49 -45.10 -28.43 1.32
N ALA A 50 -45.45 -28.25 2.59
CA ALA A 50 -44.71 -28.72 3.74
C ALA A 50 -44.50 -30.24 3.66
N GLU A 51 -43.45 -30.76 4.29
CA GLU A 51 -43.57 -31.87 5.23
C GLU A 51 -42.24 -32.02 6.01
N VAL A 52 -42.43 -32.11 7.31
CA VAL A 52 -41.58 -32.62 8.40
C VAL A 52 -40.78 -33.89 8.08
N GLY A 53 -39.62 -34.09 8.71
CA GLY A 53 -39.03 -35.43 8.81
C GLY A 53 -37.56 -35.55 9.19
N THR A 54 -37.29 -35.61 10.50
CA THR A 54 -36.33 -36.44 11.25
C THR A 54 -35.10 -37.11 10.58
N SER A 55 -33.95 -36.95 11.27
CA SER A 55 -32.89 -37.94 11.56
C SER A 55 -32.24 -38.75 10.43
N SER A 56 -30.92 -38.56 10.24
CA SER A 56 -29.86 -39.50 10.71
C SER A 56 -28.51 -39.21 10.05
N GLU A 57 -27.47 -39.25 10.88
CA GLU A 57 -26.06 -39.44 10.50
C GLU A 57 -25.87 -40.77 9.74
N PRO A 58 -24.92 -40.83 8.78
CA PRO A 58 -23.86 -41.83 8.91
C PRO A 58 -22.45 -41.35 8.50
N THR A 59 -21.47 -42.04 9.07
CA THR A 59 -20.01 -41.91 9.09
C THR A 59 -19.28 -42.21 7.75
N ALA A 60 -18.25 -41.40 7.41
CA ALA A 60 -16.96 -41.68 6.71
C ALA A 60 -16.94 -42.29 5.26
N PRO A 61 -15.90 -42.07 4.39
CA PRO A 61 -14.47 -41.98 4.73
C PRO A 61 -13.60 -40.91 4.03
N THR A 62 -12.46 -40.68 4.69
CA THR A 62 -11.21 -40.06 4.23
C THR A 62 -10.79 -40.40 2.80
N SER A 63 -10.46 -39.37 2.01
CA SER A 63 -9.32 -39.38 1.08
C SER A 63 -8.86 -37.94 0.81
N GLY A 64 -7.55 -37.76 0.89
CA GLY A 64 -6.89 -36.48 1.13
C GLY A 64 -6.99 -35.46 0.01
N THR A 65 -6.99 -34.20 0.41
CA THR A 65 -5.92 -33.24 0.12
C THR A 65 -6.13 -32.10 1.11
N THR A 66 -5.55 -32.23 2.30
CA THR A 66 -5.27 -31.06 3.13
C THR A 66 -4.39 -30.13 2.30
N PRO A 67 -4.74 -28.85 2.09
CA PRO A 67 -3.71 -27.88 1.82
C PRO A 67 -2.87 -27.85 3.09
N THR A 68 -1.71 -28.50 3.04
CA THR A 68 -0.59 -28.12 3.89
C THR A 68 -0.21 -26.71 3.46
N SER A 69 -1.00 -25.72 3.89
CA SER A 69 -0.44 -24.41 4.17
C SER A 69 0.56 -24.67 5.27
N GLY A 70 1.82 -24.80 4.87
CA GLY A 70 2.93 -24.99 5.77
C GLY A 70 2.87 -23.89 6.82
N THR A 71 2.46 -24.26 8.02
CA THR A 71 2.89 -23.60 9.24
C THR A 71 4.41 -23.79 9.31
N THR A 72 5.12 -22.89 8.66
CA THR A 72 6.40 -22.39 9.15
C THR A 72 5.98 -21.09 9.83
N GLY A 73 5.75 -21.03 11.14
CA GLY A 73 6.78 -21.37 12.11
C GLY A 73 8.03 -20.52 11.83
N GLY A 74 7.88 -19.28 11.36
CA GLY A 74 8.98 -18.42 10.95
C GLY A 74 9.77 -17.94 12.15
N THR A 75 10.83 -18.65 12.51
CA THR A 75 12.00 -17.98 13.08
C THR A 75 12.54 -17.08 11.98
N GLY A 76 12.08 -15.82 11.99
CA GLY A 76 12.29 -14.81 10.96
C GLY A 76 13.68 -14.85 10.36
N GLY A 77 13.77 -15.34 9.12
CA GLY A 77 15.01 -15.35 8.36
C GLY A 77 15.39 -13.93 7.93
N VAL A 78 16.33 -13.82 7.00
CA VAL A 78 16.79 -12.53 6.45
C VAL A 78 15.68 -11.66 5.85
N TYR A 79 14.52 -12.26 5.57
CA TYR A 79 13.33 -11.63 5.02
C TYR A 79 12.13 -11.63 5.99
N GLY A 80 12.31 -11.91 7.29
CA GLY A 80 11.22 -11.86 8.28
C GLY A 80 10.09 -12.85 8.00
N ASP A 81 8.85 -12.38 8.11
CA ASP A 81 7.62 -13.18 7.90
C ASP A 81 7.14 -13.18 6.44
N PHE A 82 7.90 -12.56 5.53
CA PHE A 82 7.58 -12.55 4.10
C PHE A 82 7.85 -13.93 3.46
N THR A 83 7.21 -14.23 2.32
CA THR A 83 7.42 -15.50 1.61
C THR A 83 8.70 -15.53 0.79
N SER A 84 9.29 -14.36 0.50
CA SER A 84 10.53 -14.21 -0.28
C SER A 84 11.21 -12.86 -0.02
N MET A 85 12.48 -12.75 -0.41
CA MET A 85 13.20 -11.47 -0.35
C MET A 85 12.56 -10.41 -1.24
N SER A 86 12.09 -10.78 -2.44
CA SER A 86 11.41 -9.85 -3.34
C SER A 86 10.13 -9.28 -2.71
N GLU A 87 9.35 -10.11 -2.01
CA GLU A 87 8.17 -9.63 -1.28
C GLU A 87 8.55 -8.73 -0.09
N ALA A 88 9.61 -9.07 0.64
CA ALA A 88 10.12 -8.23 1.71
C ALA A 88 10.57 -6.85 1.19
N CYS A 89 11.35 -6.83 0.11
CA CYS A 89 11.78 -5.60 -0.56
C CYS A 89 10.60 -4.75 -1.01
N LEU A 90 9.64 -5.34 -1.72
CA LEU A 90 8.45 -4.61 -2.17
C LEU A 90 7.66 -4.04 -1.00
N SER A 91 7.46 -4.82 0.07
CA SER A 91 6.67 -4.41 1.22
C SER A 91 7.36 -3.32 2.04
N VAL A 92 8.67 -3.46 2.29
CA VAL A 92 9.48 -2.46 2.99
C VAL A 92 9.55 -1.16 2.19
N SER A 93 9.86 -1.23 0.89
CA SER A 93 9.91 -0.05 0.02
C SER A 93 8.55 0.64 -0.09
N ALA A 94 7.45 -0.11 -0.26
CA ALA A 94 6.11 0.47 -0.31
C ALA A 94 5.76 1.21 0.99
N THR A 95 6.13 0.63 2.13
CA THR A 95 5.89 1.27 3.43
C THR A 95 6.73 2.53 3.58
N MET A 96 8.02 2.49 3.22
CA MET A 96 8.86 3.68 3.26
C MET A 96 8.32 4.78 2.36
N LEU A 97 7.86 4.44 1.14
CA LEU A 97 7.22 5.41 0.25
C LEU A 97 5.99 6.05 0.89
N SER A 98 5.12 5.26 1.51
CA SER A 98 3.96 5.82 2.20
C SER A 98 4.36 6.74 3.36
N VAL A 99 5.36 6.37 4.17
CA VAL A 99 5.77 7.16 5.34
C VAL A 99 6.56 8.41 4.92
N THR A 100 7.26 8.38 3.77
CA THR A 100 7.93 9.57 3.20
C THR A 100 6.96 10.66 2.74
N ILE A 101 5.64 10.40 2.75
CA ILE A 101 4.64 11.45 2.56
C ILE A 101 4.67 12.45 3.72
N LEU A 102 5.10 12.08 4.93
CA LEU A 102 5.02 12.95 6.10
C LEU A 102 5.87 14.23 5.97
N PRO A 103 7.16 14.16 5.55
CA PRO A 103 7.91 15.36 5.19
C PRO A 103 7.26 16.18 4.06
N LEU A 104 6.64 15.53 3.07
CA LEU A 104 5.96 16.23 1.98
C LEU A 104 4.71 16.95 2.47
N SER A 105 3.93 16.30 3.32
CA SER A 105 2.76 16.85 4.02
C SER A 105 3.16 18.09 4.84
N ALA A 106 4.36 18.09 5.46
CA ALA A 106 4.86 19.28 6.15
C ALA A 106 4.99 20.52 5.26
N MET A 107 5.32 20.34 3.98
CA MET A 107 5.47 21.46 3.03
C MET A 107 4.12 22.02 2.54
N VAL A 108 3.05 21.23 2.55
CA VAL A 108 1.74 21.61 1.98
C VAL A 108 0.64 21.82 3.03
N GLY A 109 0.97 21.71 4.32
CA GLY A 109 0.00 21.82 5.42
C GLY A 109 -0.70 20.49 5.70
N GLY A 110 0.08 19.52 6.17
CA GLY A 110 -0.29 18.12 6.35
C GLY A 110 -1.55 17.87 7.18
N LYS A 111 -2.12 16.67 7.03
CA LYS A 111 -3.38 16.30 7.67
C LYS A 111 -3.17 15.25 8.77
N PRO A 112 -3.96 15.28 9.86
CA PRO A 112 -3.89 14.25 10.89
C PRO A 112 -4.05 12.82 10.36
N GLU A 113 -4.83 12.64 9.29
CA GLU A 113 -5.01 11.35 8.64
C GLU A 113 -3.71 10.76 8.06
N ASP A 114 -2.76 11.61 7.63
CA ASP A 114 -1.47 11.17 7.12
C ASP A 114 -0.64 10.51 8.23
N ILE A 115 -0.70 11.09 9.44
CA ILE A 115 0.00 10.58 10.64
C ILE A 115 -0.56 9.22 11.04
N GLU A 116 -1.89 9.10 11.12
CA GLU A 116 -2.54 7.87 11.52
C GLU A 116 -2.29 6.74 10.50
N LYS A 117 -2.33 7.06 9.20
CA LYS A 117 -1.98 6.11 8.15
C LYS A 117 -0.52 5.63 8.29
N ALA A 118 0.43 6.55 8.46
CA ALA A 118 1.84 6.19 8.61
C ALA A 118 2.08 5.33 9.86
N LYS A 119 1.47 5.67 11.00
CA LYS A 119 1.52 4.86 12.23
C LYS A 119 0.98 3.46 12.00
N GLN A 120 -0.15 3.33 11.30
CA GLN A 120 -0.76 2.04 11.00
C GLN A 120 0.14 1.19 10.10
N GLU A 121 0.68 1.76 9.03
CA GLU A 121 1.57 1.04 8.11
C GLU A 121 2.87 0.61 8.81
N LEU A 122 3.48 1.49 9.62
CA LEU A 122 4.67 1.15 10.42
C LEU A 122 4.37 0.04 11.43
N SER A 123 3.23 0.10 12.11
CA SER A 123 2.80 -0.94 13.07
C SER A 123 2.56 -2.28 12.40
N GLN A 124 1.91 -2.28 11.23
CA GLN A 124 1.66 -3.50 10.47
C GLN A 124 2.97 -4.14 10.00
N MET A 125 3.94 -3.32 9.58
CA MET A 125 5.22 -3.80 9.09
C MET A 125 6.15 -4.27 10.20
N GLN A 126 6.13 -3.66 11.37
CA GLN A 126 6.99 -4.05 12.50
C GLN A 126 6.88 -5.55 12.84
N GLY A 127 5.67 -6.11 12.71
CA GLY A 127 5.44 -7.55 12.92
C GLY A 127 5.96 -8.46 11.80
N LYS A 128 6.22 -7.92 10.60
CA LYS A 128 6.57 -8.68 9.39
C LYS A 128 8.04 -8.55 8.99
N VAL A 129 8.67 -7.42 9.30
CA VAL A 129 10.06 -7.14 8.91
C VAL A 129 11.04 -8.09 9.60
N PRO A 130 12.20 -8.36 8.96
CA PRO A 130 13.29 -9.10 9.60
C PRO A 130 13.74 -8.44 10.90
N GLU A 131 14.30 -9.23 11.82
CA GLU A 131 14.76 -8.79 13.15
C GLU A 131 15.71 -7.57 13.08
N GLU A 132 16.58 -7.50 12.06
CA GLU A 132 17.50 -6.37 11.85
C GLU A 132 16.76 -5.03 11.64
N LEU A 133 15.54 -5.06 11.10
CA LEU A 133 14.74 -3.87 10.82
C LEU A 133 13.74 -3.51 11.92
N LYS A 134 13.41 -4.44 12.83
CA LYS A 134 12.42 -4.18 13.89
C LYS A 134 12.74 -2.94 14.73
N PRO A 135 14.00 -2.71 15.17
CA PRO A 135 14.33 -1.51 15.94
C PRO A 135 14.09 -0.22 15.14
N ALA A 136 14.48 -0.20 13.86
CA ALA A 136 14.32 0.99 13.02
C ALA A 136 12.85 1.32 12.78
N PHE A 137 12.00 0.32 12.53
CA PHE A 137 10.55 0.51 12.41
C PHE A 137 9.91 0.95 13.74
N GLU A 138 10.40 0.45 14.88
CA GLU A 138 9.95 0.88 16.21
C GLU A 138 10.28 2.34 16.47
N GLU A 139 11.53 2.76 16.22
CA GLU A 139 11.97 4.14 16.42
C GLU A 139 11.24 5.10 15.47
N LEU A 140 11.05 4.72 14.20
CA LEU A 140 10.32 5.52 13.23
C LEU A 140 8.85 5.69 13.63
N ARG A 141 8.21 4.62 14.13
CA ARG A 141 6.85 4.67 14.65
C ARG A 141 6.76 5.56 15.89
N SER A 142 7.65 5.37 16.85
CA SER A 142 7.72 6.16 18.09
C SER A 142 7.95 7.64 17.79
N PHE A 143 8.83 7.95 16.84
CA PHE A 143 9.02 9.31 16.34
C PHE A 143 7.74 9.88 15.73
N THR A 144 7.05 9.13 14.86
CA THR A 144 5.79 9.56 14.23
C THR A 144 4.69 9.80 15.28
N GLU A 145 4.60 8.94 16.29
CA GLU A 145 3.68 9.09 17.43
C GLU A 145 4.01 10.34 18.26
N SER A 146 5.30 10.58 18.54
CA SER A 146 5.75 11.72 19.33
C SER A 146 5.65 13.05 18.57
N ALA A 147 5.92 13.04 17.26
CA ALA A 147 5.80 14.23 16.42
C ALA A 147 4.32 14.58 16.20
N GLY A 148 3.46 13.57 16.05
CA GLY A 148 2.03 13.77 15.88
C GLY A 148 1.73 14.71 14.72
N THR A 149 0.89 15.71 14.96
CA THR A 149 0.52 16.75 13.97
C THR A 149 1.52 17.91 13.89
N ASP A 150 2.62 17.88 14.65
CA ASP A 150 3.72 18.85 14.49
C ASP A 150 4.55 18.45 13.27
N PHE A 151 4.04 18.82 12.09
CA PHE A 151 4.65 18.46 10.83
C PHE A 151 6.07 19.02 10.65
N SER A 152 6.43 20.08 11.39
CA SER A 152 7.78 20.66 11.33
C SER A 152 8.87 19.67 11.76
N LYS A 153 8.53 18.68 12.61
CA LYS A 153 9.43 17.62 13.05
C LYS A 153 9.85 16.69 11.93
N TYR A 154 9.00 16.42 10.94
CA TYR A 154 9.35 15.50 9.85
C TYR A 154 10.34 16.10 8.85
N GLY A 155 10.58 17.42 8.91
CA GLY A 155 11.57 18.10 8.07
C GLY A 155 12.84 18.53 8.80
N ASP A 156 13.05 18.11 10.06
CA ASP A 156 14.20 18.53 10.87
C ASP A 156 15.46 17.68 10.67
N GLY A 157 15.41 16.69 9.76
CA GLY A 157 16.52 15.76 9.47
C GLY A 157 16.50 14.49 10.30
N LYS A 158 15.82 14.47 11.46
CA LYS A 158 15.75 13.28 12.32
C LYS A 158 14.93 12.17 11.67
N PHE A 159 13.86 12.53 10.96
CA PHE A 159 13.04 11.58 10.23
C PHE A 159 13.87 10.82 9.18
N GLU A 160 14.69 11.53 8.39
CA GLU A 160 15.59 10.93 7.41
C GLU A 160 16.69 10.08 8.07
N GLU A 161 17.18 10.47 9.24
CA GLU A 161 18.14 9.68 10.01
C GLU A 161 17.57 8.34 10.44
N LEU A 162 16.34 8.32 10.95
CA LEU A 162 15.63 7.10 11.36
C LEU A 162 15.33 6.17 10.19
N MET A 163 15.22 6.69 8.97
CA MET A 163 15.06 5.86 7.78
C MET A 163 16.36 5.24 7.27
N LYS A 164 17.56 5.67 7.72
CA LYS A 164 18.84 5.16 7.20
C LYS A 164 19.01 3.64 7.37
N PRO A 165 18.74 3.03 8.54
CA PRO A 165 18.90 1.58 8.68
C PRO A 165 18.01 0.78 7.73
N ILE A 166 16.82 1.32 7.42
CA ILE A 166 15.88 0.71 6.48
C ILE A 166 16.40 0.83 5.04
N GLN A 167 16.96 1.99 4.68
CA GLN A 167 17.61 2.21 3.38
C GLN A 167 18.84 1.31 3.22
N ASP A 168 19.73 1.26 4.21
CA ASP A 168 20.94 0.43 4.18
C ASP A 168 20.60 -1.06 4.02
N TRP A 169 19.56 -1.53 4.72
CA TRP A 169 19.06 -2.89 4.54
C TRP A 169 18.49 -3.10 3.14
N THR A 170 17.74 -2.15 2.61
CA THR A 170 17.14 -2.25 1.26
C THR A 170 18.25 -2.29 0.20
N ASP A 171 19.24 -1.41 0.26
CA ASP A 171 20.37 -1.36 -0.68
C ASP A 171 21.20 -2.65 -0.67
N LYS A 172 21.35 -3.26 0.52
CA LYS A 172 22.07 -4.51 0.69
C LYS A 172 21.32 -5.72 0.13
N ASN A 173 19.99 -5.76 0.30
CA ASN A 173 19.20 -6.97 0.09
C ASN A 173 18.31 -6.94 -1.17
N CYS A 174 17.97 -5.77 -1.69
CA CYS A 174 17.01 -5.58 -2.78
C CYS A 174 17.74 -5.24 -4.08
N LYS A 175 17.77 -6.22 -5.01
CA LYS A 175 18.43 -6.13 -6.31
C LYS A 175 17.49 -6.43 -7.46
#